data_AF-A0A2A4IRP1-F1
#
_entry.id   AF-A0A2A4IRP1-F1
#
_cell.length_a   1.000
_cell.length_b   1.000
_cell.length_c   1.000
_cell.angle_alpha   90.00
_cell.angle_beta   90.00
_cell.angle_gamma   90.00
#
_symmetry.space_group_name_H-M   'P 1'
#
loop_
_entity.id
_entity.type
_entity.pdbx_description
1 polymer ?
#
loop_
_entity_poly.entity_id
_entity_poly.type
_entity_poly.pdbx_seq_one_letter_code
_entity_poly.pdbx_strand_id
1 'polypeptide(L)'
;MIVPEAYKGGSIFKRYKPKTDVRLFDAEPQPILVVVKNEATATVKKEIPIPPLKNLQFFLYGKLKDKEETKKRVLKLGGLVVSKLTNTTVAVISTKKDVERMPEKMEEIKSMDIEVVEDTYLDLIEKDGTISKSLQLIKENNIADWGSDPATRVPQDVLDGKSIPKSGSMYVKSNKSAVKLKIQGGTAVDPLSKLEDEAHVYKDEDGTKYTVVLSQTDVVAQKNSYYKLQVLERDDRKKYWLFRAWGRIGTTIGGSKVEDCKSVHEAVRKFEDLYMEKTDNDWNMQQYFMKVI
;
A
#
# COMPACT_ATOMS: atom_id res chain seq x y z
N MET A 1 -0.45 24.01 -23.71
CA MET A 1 -0.19 25.37 -24.22
C MET A 1 -1.34 25.76 -25.14
N ILE A 2 -2.04 26.86 -24.85
CA ILE A 2 -3.08 27.42 -25.71
C ILE A 2 -2.38 28.44 -26.61
N VAL A 3 -2.46 28.29 -27.93
CA VAL A 3 -1.93 29.29 -28.87
C VAL A 3 -2.93 30.45 -28.91
N PRO A 4 -2.51 31.69 -28.60
CA PRO A 4 -3.41 32.84 -28.65
C PRO A 4 -4.04 33.02 -30.04
N GLU A 5 -5.31 33.46 -30.07
CA GLU A 5 -6.14 33.58 -31.29
C GLU A 5 -5.40 34.25 -32.46
N ALA A 6 -4.64 35.31 -32.16
CA ALA A 6 -3.89 36.11 -33.12
C ALA A 6 -2.82 35.32 -33.91
N TYR A 7 -2.34 34.20 -33.37
CA TYR A 7 -1.24 33.43 -33.96
C TYR A 7 -1.69 32.10 -34.57
N LYS A 8 -2.98 31.73 -34.45
CA LYS A 8 -3.51 30.47 -35.00
C LYS A 8 -3.35 30.32 -36.52
N GLY A 9 -3.27 31.44 -37.26
CA GLY A 9 -3.10 31.45 -38.72
C GLY A 9 -1.66 31.22 -39.22
N GLY A 10 -0.67 31.25 -38.33
CA GLY A 10 0.74 31.10 -38.70
C GLY A 10 1.06 29.72 -39.28
N SER A 11 1.75 29.68 -40.42
CA SER A 11 2.12 28.43 -41.12
C SER A 11 2.91 27.46 -40.25
N ILE A 12 3.69 27.97 -39.29
CA ILE A 12 4.48 27.21 -38.33
C ILE A 12 3.64 26.33 -37.40
N PHE A 13 2.39 26.71 -37.12
CA PHE A 13 1.49 25.97 -36.23
C PHE A 13 0.66 24.92 -36.97
N LYS A 14 0.58 24.97 -38.32
CA LYS A 14 -0.15 23.97 -39.12
C LYS A 14 0.45 22.56 -39.03
N ARG A 15 1.74 22.43 -38.76
CA ARG A 15 2.45 21.14 -38.62
C ARG A 15 2.85 20.81 -37.19
N TYR A 16 2.56 21.69 -36.23
CA TYR A 16 2.94 21.48 -34.84
C TYR A 16 1.98 20.52 -34.16
N LYS A 17 2.48 19.37 -33.69
CA LYS A 17 1.73 18.44 -32.83
C LYS A 17 2.19 18.64 -31.38
N PRO A 18 1.35 19.22 -30.51
CA PRO A 18 1.74 19.42 -29.11
C PRO A 18 1.95 18.06 -28.42
N LYS A 19 3.07 17.90 -27.71
CA LYS A 19 3.23 16.83 -26.73
C LYS A 19 2.53 17.25 -25.45
N THR A 20 1.54 16.49 -25.04
CA THR A 20 0.83 16.70 -23.76
C THR A 20 1.73 16.25 -22.62
N ASP A 21 2.31 17.19 -21.88
CA ASP A 21 3.11 16.89 -20.68
C ASP A 21 2.41 17.32 -19.39
N VAL A 22 1.78 18.51 -19.36
CA VAL A 22 1.11 19.05 -18.16
C VAL A 22 -0.31 19.49 -18.46
N ARG A 23 -1.27 18.99 -17.68
CA ARG A 23 -2.67 19.45 -17.68
C ARG A 23 -2.78 20.71 -16.83
N LEU A 24 -3.20 21.80 -17.45
CA LEU A 24 -3.62 23.02 -16.74
C LEU A 24 -5.13 22.92 -16.49
N PHE A 25 -5.55 23.06 -15.23
CA PHE A 25 -6.97 23.10 -14.85
C PHE A 25 -7.34 24.58 -14.67
N ASP A 26 -8.23 25.10 -15.51
CA ASP A 26 -8.64 26.52 -15.48
C ASP A 26 -9.73 26.84 -14.44
N ALA A 27 -10.13 25.87 -13.61
CA ALA A 27 -11.02 26.11 -12.48
C ALA A 27 -10.86 25.02 -11.40
N GLU A 28 -10.88 25.43 -10.13
CA GLU A 28 -11.01 24.49 -9.03
C GLU A 28 -12.35 23.75 -9.15
N PRO A 29 -12.37 22.40 -9.14
CA PRO A 29 -13.61 21.66 -9.11
C PRO A 29 -14.36 22.01 -7.82
N GLN A 30 -15.64 22.39 -7.95
CA GLN A 30 -16.45 22.72 -6.78
C GLN A 30 -16.49 21.54 -5.80
N PRO A 31 -16.40 21.81 -4.48
CA PRO A 31 -16.37 20.75 -3.48
C PRO A 31 -17.64 19.90 -3.60
N ILE A 32 -17.45 18.60 -3.86
CA ILE A 32 -18.53 17.64 -3.83
C ILE A 32 -19.03 17.57 -2.38
N LEU A 33 -20.25 18.05 -2.14
CA LEU A 33 -20.93 17.85 -0.87
C LEU A 33 -21.24 16.35 -0.73
N VAL A 34 -20.38 15.63 -0.02
CA VAL A 34 -20.62 14.22 0.33
C VAL A 34 -21.74 14.20 1.37
N VAL A 35 -22.95 13.85 0.94
CA VAL A 35 -24.06 13.52 1.84
C VAL A 35 -23.66 12.26 2.62
N VAL A 36 -23.29 12.44 3.88
CA VAL A 36 -22.93 11.36 4.80
C VAL A 36 -24.22 10.69 5.26
N LYS A 37 -24.40 9.43 4.87
CA LYS A 37 -25.33 8.52 5.56
C LYS A 37 -24.65 8.10 6.87
N ASN A 38 -25.19 8.55 8.00
CA ASN A 38 -24.72 8.19 9.32
C ASN A 38 -25.03 6.72 9.59
N GLU A 39 -24.01 5.86 9.62
CA GLU A 39 -24.09 4.58 10.33
C GLU A 39 -23.09 4.63 11.49
N ALA A 40 -23.65 4.46 12.69
CA ALA A 40 -22.96 4.56 13.95
C ALA A 40 -21.87 3.48 14.08
N THR A 41 -20.70 3.90 14.56
CA THR A 41 -19.58 3.07 14.95
C THR A 41 -19.96 2.13 16.10
N ALA A 42 -20.16 0.86 15.79
CA ALA A 42 -20.08 -0.23 16.75
C ALA A 42 -18.78 -1.01 16.50
N THR A 43 -17.84 -0.95 17.44
CA THR A 43 -16.68 -1.84 17.52
C THR A 43 -17.16 -3.25 17.87
N VAL A 44 -17.58 -4.01 16.86
CA VAL A 44 -17.70 -5.46 16.95
C VAL A 44 -16.46 -6.02 16.25
N LYS A 45 -15.56 -6.66 17.01
CA LYS A 45 -14.59 -7.59 16.42
C LYS A 45 -15.39 -8.75 15.83
N LYS A 46 -15.93 -8.58 14.62
CA LYS A 46 -16.37 -9.72 13.82
C LYS A 46 -15.10 -10.45 13.45
N GLU A 47 -14.90 -11.64 14.01
CA GLU A 47 -13.93 -12.60 13.48
C GLU A 47 -14.29 -12.81 12.01
N ILE A 48 -13.54 -12.15 11.12
CA ILE A 48 -13.73 -12.36 9.68
C ILE A 48 -13.21 -13.78 9.43
N PRO A 49 -14.06 -14.72 8.98
CA PRO A 49 -13.64 -16.09 8.75
C PRO A 49 -12.48 -16.09 7.74
N ILE A 50 -11.40 -16.76 8.12
CA ILE A 50 -10.19 -16.88 7.30
C ILE A 50 -10.55 -17.77 6.09
N PRO A 51 -10.40 -17.28 4.85
CA PRO A 51 -10.71 -18.10 3.69
C PRO A 51 -9.86 -19.38 3.64
N PRO A 52 -10.42 -20.49 3.15
CA PRO A 52 -9.79 -21.82 3.21
C PRO A 52 -8.48 -21.91 2.43
N LEU A 53 -8.29 -21.09 1.38
CA LEU A 53 -7.06 -21.05 0.59
C LEU A 53 -6.21 -19.80 0.84
N LYS A 54 -6.44 -19.04 1.92
CA LYS A 54 -5.79 -17.76 2.16
C LYS A 54 -4.26 -17.84 1.98
N ASN A 55 -3.74 -17.01 1.08
CA ASN A 55 -2.29 -16.87 0.78
C ASN A 55 -1.60 -18.14 0.25
N LEU A 56 -2.33 -19.21 -0.06
CA LEU A 56 -1.78 -20.39 -0.72
C LEU A 56 -1.56 -20.12 -2.21
N GLN A 57 -0.40 -20.51 -2.75
CA GLN A 57 -0.05 -20.25 -4.15
C GLN A 57 -0.30 -21.46 -5.04
N PHE A 58 -1.05 -21.26 -6.11
CA PHE A 58 -1.39 -22.26 -7.12
C PHE A 58 -0.81 -21.86 -8.47
N PHE A 59 -0.35 -22.85 -9.22
CA PHE A 59 0.04 -22.66 -10.62
C PHE A 59 -0.96 -23.40 -11.53
N LEU A 60 -1.44 -22.75 -12.59
CA LEU A 60 -2.37 -23.36 -13.54
C LEU A 60 -1.61 -23.82 -14.79
N TYR A 61 -1.56 -25.12 -15.01
CA TYR A 61 -0.81 -25.71 -16.13
C TYR A 61 -1.70 -26.56 -17.04
N GLY A 62 -1.42 -26.51 -18.35
CA GLY A 62 -2.09 -27.33 -19.35
C GLY A 62 -3.34 -26.70 -19.96
N LYS A 63 -4.05 -27.51 -20.77
CA LYS A 63 -5.29 -27.11 -21.45
C LYS A 63 -6.49 -27.41 -20.53
N LEU A 64 -6.62 -26.62 -19.47
CA LEU A 64 -7.81 -26.64 -18.61
C LEU A 64 -9.03 -26.21 -19.42
N LYS A 65 -10.17 -26.89 -19.23
CA LYS A 65 -11.43 -26.58 -19.93
C LYS A 65 -11.83 -25.11 -19.74
N ASP A 66 -11.72 -24.61 -18.50
CA ASP A 66 -12.10 -23.25 -18.14
C ASP A 66 -11.06 -22.57 -17.24
N LYS A 67 -9.85 -22.32 -17.79
CA LYS A 67 -8.71 -21.76 -17.04
C LYS A 67 -9.03 -20.47 -16.27
N GLU A 68 -9.81 -19.56 -16.87
CA GLU A 68 -10.21 -18.31 -16.21
C GLU A 68 -11.21 -18.55 -15.07
N GLU A 69 -12.06 -19.57 -15.18
CA GLU A 69 -13.01 -19.92 -14.11
C GLU A 69 -12.29 -20.57 -12.94
N THR A 70 -11.41 -21.54 -13.19
CA THR A 70 -10.51 -22.12 -12.18
C THR A 70 -9.75 -21.02 -11.43
N LYS A 71 -9.19 -20.04 -12.15
CA LYS A 71 -8.50 -18.90 -11.54
C LYS A 71 -9.43 -18.08 -10.64
N LYS A 72 -10.64 -17.77 -11.08
CA LYS A 72 -11.63 -17.04 -10.26
C LYS A 72 -12.02 -17.84 -9.01
N ARG A 73 -12.19 -19.16 -9.13
CA ARG A 73 -12.52 -20.06 -8.00
C ARG A 73 -11.42 -20.06 -6.95
N VAL A 74 -10.15 -20.21 -7.36
CA VAL A 74 -8.99 -20.13 -6.45
C VAL A 74 -8.96 -18.78 -5.73
N LEU A 75 -9.12 -17.67 -6.47
CA LEU A 75 -9.14 -16.32 -5.88
C LEU A 75 -10.31 -16.12 -4.91
N LYS A 76 -11.50 -16.66 -5.23
CA LYS A 76 -12.70 -16.57 -4.39
C LYS A 76 -12.53 -17.29 -3.05
N LEU A 77 -11.75 -18.37 -3.02
CA LEU A 77 -11.41 -19.13 -1.81
C LEU A 77 -10.20 -18.53 -1.06
N GLY A 78 -9.62 -17.42 -1.54
CA GLY A 78 -8.51 -16.70 -0.90
C GLY A 78 -7.11 -17.11 -1.38
N GLY A 79 -7.02 -18.05 -2.33
CA GLY A 79 -5.77 -18.49 -2.93
C GLY A 79 -5.19 -17.47 -3.91
N LEU A 80 -3.94 -17.68 -4.29
CA LEU A 80 -3.19 -16.87 -5.22
C LEU A 80 -2.81 -17.71 -6.43
N VAL A 81 -3.02 -17.19 -7.64
CA VAL A 81 -2.56 -17.85 -8.86
C VAL A 81 -1.28 -17.18 -9.34
N VAL A 82 -0.18 -17.93 -9.39
CA VAL A 82 1.12 -17.45 -9.85
C VAL A 82 1.34 -17.75 -11.33
N SER A 83 2.12 -16.88 -12.00
CA SER A 83 2.47 -17.03 -13.43
C SER A 83 3.74 -17.83 -13.66
N LYS A 84 4.52 -18.08 -12.60
CA LYS A 84 5.77 -18.85 -12.61
C LYS A 84 5.74 -19.85 -11.45
N LEU A 85 6.34 -21.02 -11.67
CA LEU A 85 6.57 -21.99 -10.59
C LEU A 85 7.58 -21.41 -9.60
N THR A 86 7.31 -21.62 -8.32
CA THR A 86 8.16 -21.17 -7.21
C THR A 86 8.14 -22.23 -6.12
N ASN A 87 9.14 -22.23 -5.23
CA ASN A 87 9.22 -23.19 -4.12
C ASN A 87 8.07 -23.03 -3.10
N THR A 88 7.33 -21.91 -3.16
CA THR A 88 6.16 -21.62 -2.32
C THR A 88 4.83 -22.05 -2.96
N THR A 89 4.86 -22.64 -4.16
CA THR A 89 3.67 -23.15 -4.83
C THR A 89 3.21 -24.44 -4.15
N VAL A 90 1.99 -24.45 -3.63
CA VAL A 90 1.46 -25.57 -2.83
C VAL A 90 0.85 -26.68 -3.69
N ALA A 91 0.37 -26.35 -4.88
CA ALA A 91 -0.14 -27.33 -5.84
C ALA A 91 -0.20 -26.72 -7.24
N VAL A 92 -0.14 -27.61 -8.23
CA VAL A 92 -0.42 -27.29 -9.63
C VAL A 92 -1.80 -27.81 -10.00
N ILE A 93 -2.65 -26.97 -10.55
CA ILE A 93 -3.93 -27.41 -11.11
C ILE A 93 -3.71 -27.77 -12.57
N SER A 94 -3.87 -29.04 -12.90
CA SER A 94 -3.69 -29.58 -14.26
C SER A 94 -4.64 -30.75 -14.53
N THR A 95 -4.47 -31.44 -15.66
CA THR A 95 -5.31 -32.60 -16.04
C THR A 95 -4.50 -33.88 -16.03
N LYS A 96 -5.15 -35.04 -15.80
CA LYS A 96 -4.47 -36.35 -15.90
C LYS A 96 -3.74 -36.56 -17.23
N LYS A 97 -4.31 -36.06 -18.33
CA LYS A 97 -3.69 -36.12 -19.66
C LYS A 97 -2.37 -35.37 -19.74
N ASP A 98 -2.25 -34.23 -19.06
CA ASP A 98 -1.01 -33.45 -19.04
C ASP A 98 0.05 -34.11 -18.16
N VAL A 99 -0.37 -34.80 -17.08
CA VAL A 99 0.51 -35.59 -16.21
C VAL A 99 1.07 -36.81 -16.97
N GLU A 100 0.22 -37.53 -17.70
CA GLU A 100 0.63 -38.68 -18.51
C GLU A 100 1.56 -38.28 -19.68
N ARG A 101 1.33 -37.12 -20.29
CA ARG A 101 2.14 -36.65 -21.43
C ARG A 101 3.56 -36.22 -21.01
N MET A 102 3.78 -35.85 -19.75
CA MET A 102 5.09 -35.41 -19.23
C MET A 102 5.81 -34.37 -20.12
N PRO A 103 5.21 -33.20 -20.42
CA PRO A 103 5.95 -32.12 -21.09
C PRO A 103 7.06 -31.56 -20.17
N GLU A 104 8.04 -30.84 -20.73
CA GLU A 104 9.18 -30.25 -19.98
C GLU A 104 8.76 -29.50 -18.70
N LYS A 105 7.65 -28.77 -18.76
CA LYS A 105 7.14 -28.04 -17.59
C LYS A 105 6.59 -28.95 -16.50
N MET A 106 6.06 -30.12 -16.86
CA MET A 106 5.61 -31.14 -15.91
C MET A 106 6.80 -31.89 -15.29
N GLU A 107 7.88 -32.08 -16.03
CA GLU A 107 9.15 -32.59 -15.48
C GLU A 107 9.74 -31.63 -14.44
N GLU A 108 9.67 -30.31 -14.69
CA GLU A 108 10.06 -29.29 -13.71
C GLU A 108 9.19 -29.37 -12.44
N ILE A 109 7.88 -29.54 -12.59
CA ILE A 109 6.93 -29.71 -11.46
C ILE A 109 7.29 -30.96 -10.64
N LYS A 110 7.59 -32.07 -11.31
CA LYS A 110 8.05 -33.32 -10.69
C LYS A 110 9.37 -33.13 -9.96
N SER A 111 10.34 -32.44 -10.56
CA SER A 111 11.64 -32.17 -9.94
C SER A 111 11.55 -31.28 -8.70
N MET A 112 10.49 -30.47 -8.57
CA MET A 112 10.20 -29.67 -7.39
C MET A 112 9.33 -30.41 -6.35
N ASP A 113 8.96 -31.66 -6.64
CA ASP A 113 8.05 -32.52 -5.87
C ASP A 113 6.68 -31.89 -5.57
N ILE A 114 6.17 -31.02 -6.47
CA ILE A 114 4.90 -30.31 -6.24
C ILE A 114 3.72 -31.20 -6.62
N GLU A 115 2.70 -31.22 -5.77
CA GLU A 115 1.47 -31.98 -5.94
C GLU A 115 0.66 -31.43 -7.13
N VAL A 116 0.03 -32.32 -7.89
CA VAL A 116 -0.80 -31.96 -9.04
C VAL A 116 -2.24 -32.36 -8.74
N VAL A 117 -3.20 -31.45 -8.92
CA VAL A 117 -4.62 -31.70 -8.65
C VAL A 117 -5.48 -31.31 -9.85
N GLU A 118 -6.64 -31.95 -10.05
CA GLU A 118 -7.62 -31.53 -11.06
C GLU A 118 -8.54 -30.44 -10.53
N ASP A 119 -9.07 -29.57 -11.41
CA ASP A 119 -9.98 -28.45 -11.04
C ASP A 119 -11.16 -28.86 -10.14
N THR A 120 -11.63 -30.10 -10.24
CA THR A 120 -12.71 -30.67 -9.42
C THR A 120 -12.39 -30.68 -7.93
N TYR A 121 -11.12 -30.66 -7.52
CA TYR A 121 -10.76 -30.60 -6.10
C TYR A 121 -11.28 -29.31 -5.42
N LEU A 122 -11.44 -28.22 -6.18
CA LEU A 122 -11.96 -26.95 -5.67
C LEU A 122 -13.43 -27.07 -5.23
N ASP A 123 -14.16 -28.08 -5.70
CA ASP A 123 -15.54 -28.36 -5.27
C ASP A 123 -15.60 -28.98 -3.87
N LEU A 124 -14.52 -29.62 -3.43
CA LEU A 124 -14.40 -30.27 -2.13
C LEU A 124 -14.05 -29.28 -1.00
N ILE A 125 -13.66 -28.04 -1.36
CA ILE A 125 -13.26 -27.03 -0.40
C ILE A 125 -14.49 -26.34 0.18
N GLU A 126 -14.73 -26.59 1.47
CA GLU A 126 -15.72 -25.88 2.27
C GLU A 126 -15.35 -24.40 2.41
N LYS A 127 -16.32 -23.49 2.20
CA LYS A 127 -16.08 -22.04 2.23
C LYS A 127 -15.68 -21.52 3.61
N ASP A 128 -16.09 -22.23 4.65
CA ASP A 128 -15.79 -22.04 6.07
C ASP A 128 -14.71 -23.01 6.59
N GLY A 129 -14.07 -23.75 5.69
CA GLY A 129 -13.02 -24.70 6.03
C GLY A 129 -11.69 -24.02 6.41
N THR A 130 -10.86 -24.77 7.14
CA THR A 130 -9.53 -24.32 7.57
C THR A 130 -8.48 -24.56 6.48
N ILE A 131 -7.40 -23.77 6.49
CA ILE A 131 -6.23 -23.93 5.64
C ILE A 131 -5.66 -25.36 5.75
N SER A 132 -5.54 -25.90 6.96
CA SER A 132 -5.04 -27.26 7.19
C SER A 132 -5.88 -28.34 6.48
N LYS A 133 -7.22 -28.20 6.50
CA LYS A 133 -8.13 -29.12 5.79
C LYS A 133 -7.96 -29.00 4.28
N SER A 134 -7.75 -27.79 3.78
CA SER A 134 -7.48 -27.56 2.35
C SER A 134 -6.15 -28.16 1.90
N LEU A 135 -5.09 -28.07 2.72
CA LEU A 135 -3.80 -28.70 2.44
C LEU A 135 -3.91 -30.23 2.47
N GLN A 136 -4.71 -30.79 3.38
CA GLN A 136 -5.00 -32.22 3.41
C GLN A 136 -5.73 -32.67 2.14
N LEU A 137 -6.74 -31.92 1.69
CA LEU A 137 -7.46 -32.20 0.44
C LEU A 137 -6.54 -32.20 -0.78
N ILE A 138 -5.50 -31.35 -0.81
CA ILE A 138 -4.49 -31.36 -1.88
C ILE A 138 -3.74 -32.70 -1.89
N LYS A 139 -3.32 -33.20 -0.72
CA LYS A 139 -2.65 -34.51 -0.61
C LYS A 139 -3.56 -35.65 -1.06
N GLU A 140 -4.83 -35.64 -0.64
CA GLU A 140 -5.81 -36.68 -0.95
C GLU A 140 -6.22 -36.71 -2.43
N ASN A 141 -6.18 -35.56 -3.11
CA ASN A 141 -6.59 -35.42 -4.52
C ASN A 141 -5.40 -35.27 -5.49
N ASN A 142 -4.19 -35.62 -5.05
CA ASN A 142 -3.01 -35.60 -5.91
C ASN A 142 -3.15 -36.66 -7.02
N ILE A 143 -3.09 -36.23 -8.27
CA ILE A 143 -3.20 -37.10 -9.45
C ILE A 143 -1.83 -37.60 -9.95
N ALA A 144 -0.74 -37.08 -9.41
CA ALA A 144 0.61 -37.49 -9.76
C ALA A 144 1.13 -38.60 -8.82
N ASP A 145 2.09 -39.39 -9.31
CA ASP A 145 2.83 -40.39 -8.52
C ASP A 145 3.98 -39.79 -7.68
N TRP A 146 4.18 -38.47 -7.77
CA TRP A 146 5.12 -37.68 -6.97
C TRP A 146 4.37 -36.64 -6.12
N GLY A 147 5.07 -36.03 -5.18
CA GLY A 147 4.51 -35.03 -4.27
C GLY A 147 5.23 -35.08 -2.92
N SER A 148 5.23 -33.98 -2.19
CA SER A 148 5.79 -33.88 -0.85
C SER A 148 4.68 -33.49 0.14
N ASP A 149 5.01 -32.67 1.14
CA ASP A 149 4.02 -32.06 2.01
C ASP A 149 3.77 -30.60 1.61
N PRO A 150 2.57 -30.24 1.08
CA PRO A 150 2.19 -28.86 0.82
C PRO A 150 2.39 -27.92 2.01
N ALA A 151 2.24 -28.41 3.25
CA ALA A 151 2.40 -27.59 4.45
C ALA A 151 3.83 -27.09 4.64
N THR A 152 4.85 -27.81 4.15
CA THR A 152 6.26 -27.40 4.25
C THR A 152 6.59 -26.20 3.36
N ARG A 153 5.79 -25.97 2.32
CA ARG A 153 5.93 -24.85 1.37
C ARG A 153 5.18 -23.61 1.81
N VAL A 154 4.41 -23.71 2.90
CA VAL A 154 3.57 -22.64 3.43
C VAL A 154 4.27 -22.03 4.64
N PRO A 155 4.55 -20.71 4.65
CA PRO A 155 5.11 -20.05 5.84
C PRO A 155 4.22 -20.28 7.07
N GLN A 156 4.84 -20.51 8.24
CA GLN A 156 4.13 -20.77 9.51
C GLN A 156 3.09 -19.68 9.84
N ASP A 157 3.39 -18.42 9.50
CA ASP A 157 2.47 -17.30 9.70
C ASP A 157 1.16 -17.42 8.87
N VAL A 158 1.16 -18.16 7.75
CA VAL A 158 -0.06 -18.45 6.96
C VAL A 158 -0.89 -19.51 7.69
N LEU A 159 -0.22 -20.56 8.20
CA LEU A 159 -0.84 -21.66 8.93
C LEU A 159 -1.51 -21.17 10.22
N ASP A 160 -0.87 -20.25 10.93
CA ASP A 160 -1.38 -19.63 12.17
C ASP A 160 -2.51 -18.60 11.89
N GLY A 161 -2.94 -18.43 10.64
CA GLY A 161 -4.03 -17.53 10.26
C GLY A 161 -3.69 -16.03 10.35
N LYS A 162 -2.46 -15.69 10.75
CA LYS A 162 -1.98 -14.31 10.82
C LYS A 162 -1.97 -13.70 9.42
N SER A 163 -2.29 -12.41 9.34
CA SER A 163 -2.32 -11.68 8.08
C SER A 163 -0.90 -11.45 7.58
N ILE A 164 -0.38 -12.38 6.77
CA ILE A 164 0.83 -12.09 6.00
C ILE A 164 0.45 -11.12 4.87
N PRO A 165 1.07 -9.94 4.80
CA PRO A 165 0.91 -9.04 3.67
C PRO A 165 1.40 -9.74 2.38
N LYS A 166 0.63 -9.60 1.30
CA LYS A 166 0.96 -10.15 -0.02
C LYS A 166 2.42 -9.83 -0.40
N SER A 167 3.12 -10.90 -0.80
CA SER A 167 4.48 -10.95 -1.32
C SER A 167 4.95 -9.70 -2.08
N GLY A 168 6.13 -9.20 -1.70
CA GLY A 168 6.99 -8.34 -2.52
C GLY A 168 6.79 -6.84 -2.42
N SER A 169 5.80 -6.36 -1.69
CA SER A 169 5.60 -4.93 -1.52
C SER A 169 5.97 -4.51 -0.10
N MET A 170 7.21 -4.02 0.07
CA MET A 170 7.51 -3.10 1.17
C MET A 170 6.54 -1.90 1.17
N TYR A 171 5.87 -1.64 0.05
CA TYR A 171 4.83 -0.63 -0.06
C TYR A 171 3.48 -1.14 0.48
N VAL A 172 3.03 -0.59 1.59
CA VAL A 172 1.68 -0.78 2.11
C VAL A 172 0.71 -0.19 1.10
N LYS A 173 0.02 -1.05 0.35
CA LYS A 173 -1.24 -0.66 -0.29
C LYS A 173 -2.27 -0.66 0.84
N SER A 174 -2.26 0.37 1.67
CA SER A 174 -3.34 0.58 2.61
C SER A 174 -4.61 0.64 1.77
N ASN A 175 -5.57 -0.24 2.06
CA ASN A 175 -6.95 0.08 1.72
C ASN A 175 -7.14 1.49 2.29
N LYS A 176 -7.28 2.49 1.42
CA LYS A 176 -7.53 3.86 1.82
C LYS A 176 -8.87 3.83 2.58
N SER A 177 -8.83 3.58 3.89
CA SER A 177 -9.67 4.37 4.77
C SER A 177 -9.28 5.79 4.42
N ALA A 178 -10.18 6.50 3.75
CA ALA A 178 -9.98 7.90 3.45
C ALA A 178 -9.73 8.56 4.80
N VAL A 179 -8.47 8.86 5.10
CA VAL A 179 -8.14 9.56 6.33
C VAL A 179 -8.68 10.96 6.13
N LYS A 180 -9.75 11.30 6.87
CA LYS A 180 -10.38 12.62 6.79
C LYS A 180 -9.37 13.63 7.33
N LEU A 181 -8.73 14.36 6.42
CA LEU A 181 -7.87 15.48 6.79
C LEU A 181 -8.77 16.70 6.98
N LYS A 182 -8.87 17.19 8.22
CA LYS A 182 -9.53 18.46 8.52
C LYS A 182 -8.57 19.57 8.13
N ILE A 183 -8.93 20.36 7.12
CA ILE A 183 -8.12 21.49 6.64
C ILE A 183 -8.62 22.73 7.38
N GLN A 184 -7.78 23.34 8.19
CA GLN A 184 -8.02 24.64 8.84
C GLN A 184 -6.88 25.59 8.43
N GLY A 185 -7.23 26.81 7.97
CA GLY A 185 -6.22 27.79 7.55
C GLY A 185 -5.38 27.40 6.33
N GLY A 186 -5.84 26.43 5.51
CA GLY A 186 -5.14 25.94 4.31
C GLY A 186 -4.00 24.96 4.60
N THR A 187 -3.98 24.36 5.79
CA THR A 187 -3.06 23.27 6.18
C THR A 187 -3.84 22.22 6.97
N ALA A 188 -3.40 20.96 6.91
CA ALA A 188 -4.01 19.87 7.66
C ALA A 188 -3.08 19.43 8.81
N VAL A 189 -3.67 19.12 9.96
CA VAL A 189 -2.97 18.46 11.06
C VAL A 189 -2.77 16.99 10.69
N ASP A 190 -1.58 16.44 10.95
CA ASP A 190 -1.30 15.03 10.67
C ASP A 190 -2.11 14.13 11.63
N PRO A 191 -2.91 13.17 11.13
CA PRO A 191 -3.74 12.29 11.95
C PRO A 191 -2.97 11.40 12.93
N LEU A 192 -1.68 11.18 12.71
CA LEU A 192 -0.83 10.46 13.67
C LEU A 192 -0.57 11.27 14.94
N SER A 193 -0.88 12.58 14.94
CA SER A 193 -0.85 13.41 16.15
C SER A 193 -2.02 13.12 17.10
N LYS A 194 -3.16 12.65 16.57
CA LYS A 194 -4.44 12.52 17.29
C LYS A 194 -4.99 13.86 17.81
N LEU A 195 -4.56 14.97 17.22
CA LEU A 195 -4.94 16.34 17.59
C LEU A 195 -5.74 17.04 16.47
N GLU A 196 -6.09 16.34 15.39
CA GLU A 196 -6.78 16.89 14.22
C GLU A 196 -8.15 17.53 14.51
N ASP A 197 -8.79 17.16 15.64
CA ASP A 197 -10.08 17.69 16.04
C ASP A 197 -9.98 18.87 17.02
N GLU A 198 -8.82 19.07 17.69
CA GLU A 198 -8.64 20.08 18.75
C GLU A 198 -7.55 21.12 18.48
N ALA A 199 -6.78 20.96 17.41
CA ALA A 199 -5.67 21.84 17.07
C ALA A 199 -5.62 22.16 15.57
N HIS A 200 -4.91 23.23 15.25
CA HIS A 200 -4.53 23.63 13.90
C HIS A 200 -3.02 23.85 13.80
N VAL A 201 -2.50 23.94 12.58
CA VAL A 201 -1.08 24.28 12.37
C VAL A 201 -0.86 25.75 12.72
N TYR A 202 0.15 26.00 13.57
CA TYR A 202 0.53 27.34 13.97
C TYR A 202 1.00 28.17 12.77
N LYS A 203 0.59 29.43 12.76
CA LYS A 203 0.92 30.44 11.77
C LYS A 203 1.41 31.68 12.50
N ASP A 204 2.56 32.23 12.10
CA ASP A 204 3.08 33.47 12.68
C ASP A 204 2.36 34.72 12.15
N GLU A 205 2.79 35.89 12.63
CA GLU A 205 2.22 37.19 12.28
C GLU A 205 2.39 37.53 10.79
N ASP A 206 3.51 37.13 10.18
CA ASP A 206 3.79 37.29 8.74
C ASP A 206 3.03 36.28 7.87
N GLY A 207 2.50 35.26 8.51
CA GLY A 207 1.66 34.24 7.93
C GLY A 207 2.37 32.99 7.43
N THR A 208 3.63 32.82 7.83
CA THR A 208 4.41 31.59 7.67
C THR A 208 3.78 30.48 8.48
N LYS A 209 3.54 29.34 7.83
CA LYS A 209 2.96 28.16 8.47
C LYS A 209 4.07 27.23 8.93
N TYR A 210 4.06 26.84 10.19
CA TYR A 210 5.09 25.98 10.77
C TYR A 210 4.76 24.50 10.53
N THR A 211 4.89 24.09 9.27
CA THR A 211 4.67 22.72 8.81
C THR A 211 5.59 22.41 7.64
N VAL A 212 6.25 21.26 7.66
CA VAL A 212 7.14 20.84 6.57
C VAL A 212 7.20 19.33 6.44
N VAL A 213 7.38 18.87 5.20
CA VAL A 213 7.62 17.46 4.87
C VAL A 213 8.94 17.36 4.11
N LEU A 214 9.93 16.77 4.75
CA LEU A 214 11.26 16.51 4.20
C LEU A 214 11.30 15.08 3.64
N SER A 215 12.02 14.92 2.53
CA SER A 215 12.28 13.61 1.92
C SER A 215 13.76 13.48 1.57
N GLN A 216 14.32 12.30 1.84
CA GLN A 216 15.71 11.98 1.50
C GLN A 216 15.74 10.63 0.79
N THR A 217 16.30 10.62 -0.42
CA THR A 217 16.46 9.40 -1.22
C THR A 217 17.93 9.24 -1.58
N ASP A 218 18.50 8.11 -1.16
CA ASP A 218 19.82 7.63 -1.54
C ASP A 218 19.64 6.30 -2.29
N VAL A 219 19.92 6.32 -3.59
CA VAL A 219 19.75 5.17 -4.48
C VAL A 219 20.83 4.11 -4.23
N VAL A 220 22.05 4.53 -3.87
CA VAL A 220 23.18 3.63 -3.65
C VAL A 220 22.98 2.86 -2.34
N ALA A 221 22.62 3.57 -1.27
CA ALA A 221 22.31 2.94 0.02
C ALA A 221 20.88 2.35 0.10
N GLN A 222 20.09 2.47 -0.98
CA GLN A 222 18.67 2.07 -1.04
C GLN A 222 17.81 2.65 0.11
N LYS A 223 18.11 3.87 0.54
CA LYS A 223 17.37 4.57 1.59
C LYS A 223 16.38 5.53 0.94
N ASN A 224 15.13 5.43 1.36
CA ASN A 224 14.10 6.37 0.96
C ASN A 224 13.27 6.71 2.20
N SER A 225 13.57 7.85 2.80
CA SER A 225 13.06 8.24 4.12
C SER A 225 12.30 9.55 4.04
N TYR A 226 11.33 9.73 4.92
CA TYR A 226 10.64 11.01 5.12
C TYR A 226 10.78 11.48 6.57
N TYR A 227 10.64 12.79 6.74
CA TYR A 227 10.54 13.44 8.05
C TYR A 227 9.52 14.57 7.98
N LYS A 228 8.50 14.54 8.82
CA LYS A 228 7.48 15.59 8.94
C LYS A 228 7.66 16.33 10.24
N LEU A 229 7.46 17.64 10.21
CA LEU A 229 7.41 18.51 11.39
C LEU A 229 6.18 19.40 11.30
N GLN A 230 5.46 19.56 12.40
CA GLN A 230 4.37 20.53 12.55
C GLN A 230 4.40 21.14 13.94
N VAL A 231 4.26 22.47 14.03
CA VAL A 231 3.85 23.14 15.26
C VAL A 231 2.33 23.22 15.26
N LEU A 232 1.72 22.70 16.31
CA LEU A 232 0.26 22.65 16.48
C LEU A 232 -0.15 23.58 17.61
N GLU A 233 -1.14 24.42 17.37
CA GLU A 233 -1.78 25.28 18.36
C GLU A 233 -3.21 24.79 18.61
N ARG A 234 -3.60 24.73 19.88
CA ARG A 234 -4.95 24.32 20.26
C ARG A 234 -5.98 25.40 19.90
N ASP A 235 -7.16 24.99 19.44
CA ASP A 235 -8.20 25.91 18.95
C ASP A 235 -8.80 26.81 20.05
N ASP A 236 -8.88 26.34 21.29
CA ASP A 236 -9.64 26.97 22.39
C ASP A 236 -8.76 27.72 23.43
N ARG A 237 -7.44 27.48 23.44
CA ARG A 237 -6.51 28.06 24.44
C ARG A 237 -5.07 28.06 23.93
N LYS A 238 -4.23 28.89 24.55
CA LYS A 238 -2.79 28.97 24.26
C LYS A 238 -2.04 27.74 24.77
N LYS A 239 -2.20 26.62 24.06
CA LYS A 239 -1.45 25.37 24.27
C LYS A 239 -0.84 24.95 22.94
N TYR A 240 0.42 24.57 22.97
CA TYR A 240 1.21 24.28 21.78
C TYR A 240 1.83 22.89 21.86
N TRP A 241 1.97 22.25 20.70
CA TRP A 241 2.67 20.99 20.56
C TRP A 241 3.62 21.02 19.38
N LEU A 242 4.69 20.24 19.50
CA LEU A 242 5.53 19.88 18.38
C LEU A 242 5.22 18.45 17.96
N PHE A 243 4.72 18.27 16.75
CA PHE A 243 4.52 16.98 16.14
C PHE A 243 5.65 16.66 15.17
N ARG A 244 6.18 15.44 15.27
CA ARG A 244 7.16 14.89 14.35
C ARG A 244 6.79 13.48 13.92
N ALA A 245 7.02 13.15 12.65
CA ALA A 245 6.85 11.79 12.13
C ALA A 245 7.97 11.45 11.15
N TRP A 246 8.50 10.24 11.24
CA TRP A 246 9.61 9.78 10.40
C TRP A 246 9.40 8.34 9.98
N GLY A 247 9.99 7.94 8.86
CA GLY A 247 9.89 6.56 8.42
C GLY A 247 10.45 6.32 7.03
N ARG A 248 10.40 5.06 6.60
CA ARG A 248 10.74 4.67 5.24
C ARG A 248 9.51 4.88 4.35
N ILE A 249 9.67 5.62 3.26
CA ILE A 249 8.56 5.94 2.35
C ILE A 249 7.97 4.64 1.80
N GLY A 250 6.64 4.53 1.94
CA GLY A 250 5.89 3.38 1.46
C GLY A 250 5.68 2.26 2.47
N THR A 251 6.48 2.17 3.53
CA THR A 251 6.40 1.03 4.46
C THR A 251 5.68 1.41 5.75
N THR A 252 5.38 0.43 6.61
CA THR A 252 4.93 0.69 8.00
C THR A 252 6.08 1.05 8.94
N ILE A 253 7.32 1.10 8.45
CA ILE A 253 8.51 1.34 9.26
C ILE A 253 8.64 2.83 9.50
N GLY A 254 8.49 3.24 10.74
CA GLY A 254 8.55 4.63 11.15
C GLY A 254 8.03 4.84 12.56
N GLY A 255 7.92 6.09 12.95
CA GLY A 255 7.34 6.50 14.22
C GLY A 255 6.80 7.91 14.13
N SER A 256 6.00 8.26 15.13
CA SER A 256 5.59 9.64 15.37
C SER A 256 5.78 9.99 16.84
N LYS A 257 5.91 11.28 17.11
CA LYS A 257 5.97 11.81 18.47
C LYS A 257 5.29 13.17 18.51
N VAL A 258 4.42 13.34 19.50
CA VAL A 258 3.85 14.62 19.91
C VAL A 258 4.53 15.03 21.20
N GLU A 259 4.94 16.28 21.30
CA GLU A 259 5.62 16.83 22.48
C GLU A 259 4.91 18.11 22.93
N ASP A 260 4.41 18.16 24.17
CA ASP A 260 3.83 19.36 24.75
C ASP A 260 4.91 20.46 24.88
N CYS A 261 4.56 21.69 24.48
CA CYS A 261 5.42 22.87 24.59
C CYS A 261 4.77 23.90 25.52
N LYS A 262 5.55 24.53 26.39
CA LYS A 262 5.04 25.49 27.39
C LYS A 262 4.63 26.82 26.76
N SER A 263 5.22 27.16 25.60
CA SER A 263 4.94 28.38 24.86
C SER A 263 5.13 28.16 23.37
N VAL A 264 4.58 29.07 22.57
CA VAL A 264 4.79 29.10 21.11
C VAL A 264 6.27 29.25 20.77
N HIS A 265 7.01 30.11 21.49
CA HIS A 265 8.44 30.32 21.30
C HIS A 265 9.24 29.04 21.51
N GLU A 266 8.90 28.23 22.51
CA GLU A 266 9.54 26.92 22.72
C GLU A 266 9.25 25.97 21.56
N ALA A 267 8.01 25.93 21.07
CA ALA A 267 7.61 25.05 19.98
C ALA A 267 8.29 25.44 18.65
N VAL A 268 8.31 26.73 18.34
CA VAL A 268 8.98 27.30 17.16
C VAL A 268 10.47 27.02 17.21
N ARG A 269 11.14 27.33 18.33
CA ARG A 269 12.58 27.06 18.47
C ARG A 269 12.92 25.59 18.25
N LYS A 270 12.19 24.67 18.88
CA LYS A 270 12.42 23.22 18.68
C LYS A 270 12.15 22.78 17.23
N PHE A 271 11.18 23.40 16.57
CA PHE A 271 10.89 23.14 15.16
C PHE A 271 12.08 23.58 14.28
N GLU A 272 12.58 24.80 14.48
CA GLU A 272 13.70 25.36 13.73
C GLU A 272 14.99 24.57 13.99
N ASP A 273 15.29 24.23 15.25
CA ASP A 273 16.44 23.41 15.63
C ASP A 273 16.41 22.05 14.92
N LEU A 274 15.25 21.37 14.89
CA LEU A 274 15.10 20.09 14.20
C LEU A 274 15.14 20.24 12.67
N TYR A 275 14.62 21.33 12.13
CA TYR A 275 14.68 21.61 10.70
C TYR A 275 16.14 21.80 10.27
N MET A 276 16.90 22.62 11.00
CA MET A 276 18.33 22.84 10.80
C MET A 276 19.09 21.51 10.93
N GLU A 277 18.87 20.72 11.98
CA GLU A 277 19.53 19.42 12.18
C GLU A 277 19.28 18.45 11.00
N LYS A 278 18.12 18.53 10.34
CA LYS A 278 17.76 17.61 9.25
C LYS A 278 18.14 18.10 7.87
N THR A 279 18.35 19.40 7.70
CA THR A 279 18.54 20.01 6.39
C THR A 279 19.85 20.77 6.25
N ASP A 280 20.52 21.11 7.34
CA ASP A 280 21.61 22.09 7.41
C ASP A 280 21.22 23.46 6.79
N ASN A 281 19.93 23.81 6.86
CA ASN A 281 19.39 25.09 6.41
C ASN A 281 18.61 25.77 7.53
N ASP A 282 18.68 27.10 7.58
CA ASP A 282 17.85 27.92 8.48
C ASP A 282 16.41 27.95 7.97
N TRP A 283 15.45 27.74 8.87
CA TRP A 283 14.02 27.79 8.55
C TRP A 283 13.60 29.15 7.98
N ASN A 284 14.17 30.25 8.51
CA ASN A 284 13.87 31.61 8.06
C ASN A 284 14.39 31.89 6.64
N MET A 285 15.33 31.06 6.16
CA MET A 285 15.89 31.12 4.81
C MET A 285 15.41 29.97 3.93
N GLN A 286 14.29 29.33 4.25
CA GLN A 286 13.74 28.20 3.48
C GLN A 286 13.52 28.51 1.98
N GLN A 287 13.33 29.78 1.62
CA GLN A 287 13.22 30.23 0.23
C GLN A 287 14.55 30.16 -0.56
N TYR A 288 15.69 30.11 0.15
CA TYR A 288 17.04 29.97 -0.40
C TYR A 288 17.64 28.59 -0.10
N PHE A 289 16.78 27.57 0.08
CA PHE A 289 17.17 26.22 0.44
C PHE A 289 18.30 25.68 -0.44
N MET A 290 19.41 25.28 0.18
CA MET A 290 20.51 24.59 -0.49
C MET A 290 20.57 23.15 -0.06
N LYS A 291 20.39 22.24 -1.02
CA LYS A 291 20.54 20.81 -0.75
C LYS A 291 22.01 20.49 -0.48
N VAL A 292 22.33 20.17 0.77
CA VAL A 292 23.62 19.61 1.15
C VAL A 292 23.68 18.15 0.68
N ILE A 293 24.78 17.77 0.03
CA ILE A 293 25.00 16.45 -0.62
C ILE A 293 25.68 15.50 0.35
#